data_AF-A0A8J3K4P4-F1
#
_entry.id   AF-A0A8J3K4P4-F1
#
_cell.length_a   1.000
_cell.length_b   1.000
_cell.length_c   1.000
_cell.angle_alpha   90.00
_cell.angle_beta   90.00
_cell.angle_gamma   90.00
#
_symmetry.space_group_name_H-M   'P 1'
#
loop_
_entity.id
_entity.type
_entity.pdbx_description
1 polymer ?
#
loop_
_entity_poly.entity_id
_entity_poly.type
_entity_poly.pdbx_seq_one_letter_code
_entity_poly.pdbx_strand_id
1 'polypeptide(L)'
;MQTPHGHATPMPYMPLIRHPFMIAMELGGQWGYQIDTGLEGDGIVYGPGRWPFYRNGRPAAVRLSPDVAYSAWHVHYVLASPAGFDQVQLLMHCHDDTIGSRMASVYAHLDLARRRVVVAEALTDHLRWQAAGKARRVLDYVDAAYADRLVHNRPVTAEMRAAATATRTYT
;
A
#
# COMPACT_ATOMS: atom_id res chain seq x y z
N MET A 1 -7.00 -58.59 -20.50
CA MET A 1 -8.04 -57.91 -19.72
C MET A 1 -7.51 -56.51 -19.43
N GLN A 2 -7.86 -55.52 -20.26
CA GLN A 2 -7.39 -54.13 -20.17
C GLN A 2 -8.49 -53.26 -19.55
N THR A 3 -8.16 -52.52 -18.50
CA THR A 3 -9.03 -51.48 -17.91
C THR A 3 -8.82 -50.16 -18.67
N PRO A 4 -9.88 -49.38 -18.97
CA PRO A 4 -9.75 -48.14 -19.72
C PRO A 4 -9.35 -46.98 -18.81
N HIS A 5 -8.38 -46.19 -19.26
CA HIS A 5 -8.03 -44.90 -18.65
C HIS A 5 -9.09 -43.86 -19.02
N GLY A 6 -9.85 -43.41 -18.02
CA GLY A 6 -10.77 -42.29 -18.15
C GLY A 6 -10.01 -40.97 -18.32
N HIS A 7 -10.31 -40.25 -19.41
CA HIS A 7 -9.89 -38.87 -19.61
C HIS A 7 -10.54 -37.97 -18.56
N ALA A 8 -9.71 -37.25 -17.78
CA ALA A 8 -10.18 -36.20 -16.89
C ALA A 8 -10.51 -34.94 -17.71
N THR A 9 -11.80 -34.58 -17.74
CA THR A 9 -12.27 -33.29 -18.25
C THR A 9 -11.86 -32.18 -17.28
N PRO A 10 -11.15 -31.12 -17.68
CA PRO A 10 -10.92 -29.98 -16.81
C PRO A 10 -12.22 -29.19 -16.66
N MET A 11 -12.84 -29.30 -15.48
CA MET A 11 -13.95 -28.45 -15.06
C MET A 11 -13.42 -27.18 -14.39
N PRO A 12 -14.17 -26.07 -14.47
CA PRO A 12 -13.64 -24.71 -14.51
C PRO A 12 -13.09 -24.25 -13.16
N TYR A 13 -12.09 -23.36 -13.25
CA TYR A 13 -11.56 -22.65 -12.10
C TYR A 13 -12.66 -21.80 -11.46
N MET A 14 -13.16 -22.23 -10.31
CA MET A 14 -13.64 -21.38 -9.21
C MET A 14 -14.01 -22.24 -7.99
N PRO A 15 -13.41 -21.94 -6.85
CA PRO A 15 -14.22 -21.77 -5.65
C PRO A 15 -14.01 -20.38 -5.05
N LEU A 16 -15.06 -19.56 -5.12
CA LEU A 16 -15.37 -18.58 -4.09
C LEU A 16 -16.09 -19.29 -2.93
N ILE A 17 -16.05 -18.67 -1.72
CA ILE A 17 -16.85 -18.92 -0.47
C ILE A 17 -16.02 -19.66 0.62
N ARG A 18 -15.63 -19.13 1.82
CA ARG A 18 -16.26 -18.26 2.86
C ARG A 18 -15.20 -17.56 3.79
N HIS A 19 -15.46 -16.29 4.17
CA HIS A 19 -14.70 -15.23 4.92
C HIS A 19 -14.57 -15.42 6.47
N PRO A 20 -13.86 -14.59 7.32
CA PRO A 20 -13.35 -13.18 7.18
C PRO A 20 -11.93 -12.85 7.77
N PHE A 21 -11.41 -11.65 7.51
CA PHE A 21 -10.25 -10.94 8.15
C PHE A 21 -8.79 -11.21 7.76
N MET A 22 -8.44 -12.27 7.04
CA MET A 22 -7.09 -12.38 6.46
C MET A 22 -7.19 -12.74 5.00
N ILE A 23 -7.50 -11.75 4.16
CA ILE A 23 -6.92 -11.78 2.83
C ILE A 23 -5.43 -11.59 3.10
N ALA A 24 -4.70 -12.72 3.15
CA ALA A 24 -3.33 -12.75 2.71
C ALA A 24 -3.35 -12.16 1.30
N MET A 25 -3.30 -10.83 1.23
CA MET A 25 -2.89 -10.17 0.02
C MET A 25 -1.46 -10.61 -0.08
N GLU A 26 -1.26 -11.69 -0.84
CA GLU A 26 0.05 -12.06 -1.30
C GLU A 26 0.73 -10.75 -1.67
N LEU A 27 1.86 -10.49 -1.03
CA LEU A 27 2.75 -9.41 -1.45
C LEU A 27 3.25 -9.66 -2.89
N GLY A 28 2.75 -10.68 -3.60
CA GLY A 28 2.89 -10.93 -5.04
C GLY A 28 1.79 -10.34 -5.95
N GLY A 29 0.71 -9.74 -5.41
CA GLY A 29 -0.27 -9.03 -6.24
C GLY A 29 0.24 -7.66 -6.75
N GLN A 30 -0.17 -7.26 -7.96
CA GLN A 30 0.05 -5.90 -8.49
C GLN A 30 -0.96 -4.93 -7.88
N TRP A 31 -0.68 -4.46 -6.68
CA TRP A 31 -1.45 -3.39 -6.04
C TRP A 31 -0.54 -2.21 -5.74
N GLY A 32 -1.07 -1.01 -5.93
CA GLY A 32 -0.42 0.26 -5.63
C GLY A 32 -0.87 0.83 -4.28
N TYR A 33 -0.30 1.97 -3.89
CA TYR A 33 -0.79 2.76 -2.77
C TYR A 33 -1.65 3.94 -3.25
N GLN A 34 -2.56 4.39 -2.41
CA GLN A 34 -3.31 5.64 -2.54
C GLN A 34 -3.27 6.36 -1.21
N ILE A 35 -3.41 7.69 -1.23
CA ILE A 35 -3.67 8.43 0.00
C ILE A 35 -5.05 8.05 0.51
N ASP A 36 -5.05 7.47 1.70
CA ASP A 36 -6.23 7.29 2.50
C ASP A 36 -6.23 8.39 3.55
N THR A 37 -7.15 9.30 3.34
CA THR A 37 -7.28 10.52 4.10
C THR A 37 -8.02 10.29 5.43
N GLY A 38 -8.58 9.10 5.65
CA GLY A 38 -9.36 8.78 6.86
C GLY A 38 -10.52 9.74 7.10
N LEU A 39 -11.01 9.81 8.35
CA LEU A 39 -12.08 10.73 8.75
C LEU A 39 -11.64 12.20 8.86
N GLU A 40 -10.33 12.49 8.80
CA GLU A 40 -9.75 13.84 8.86
C GLU A 40 -9.10 14.23 7.53
N GLY A 41 -9.86 13.96 6.47
CA GLY A 41 -9.28 13.70 5.17
C GLY A 41 -9.01 14.89 4.25
N ASP A 42 -9.34 16.09 4.69
CA ASP A 42 -9.30 17.22 3.79
C ASP A 42 -7.94 17.94 3.80
N GLY A 43 -7.60 18.46 2.63
CA GLY A 43 -6.54 19.46 2.48
C GLY A 43 -5.13 18.95 2.20
N ILE A 44 -4.95 17.68 1.82
CA ILE A 44 -3.67 17.26 1.21
C ILE A 44 -3.59 17.82 -0.21
N VAL A 45 -2.55 18.60 -0.47
CA VAL A 45 -2.21 19.15 -1.79
C VAL A 45 -0.79 18.75 -2.14
N TYR A 46 -0.43 18.86 -3.41
CA TYR A 46 0.98 18.75 -3.77
C TYR A 46 1.75 20.01 -3.38
N GLY A 47 2.92 19.85 -2.76
CA GLY A 47 3.82 20.94 -2.46
C GLY A 47 5.17 20.84 -3.18
N PRO A 48 6.07 21.81 -2.99
CA PRO A 48 7.27 21.98 -3.82
C PRO A 48 8.41 21.02 -3.47
N GLY A 49 8.47 20.52 -2.23
CA GLY A 49 9.58 19.68 -1.75
C GLY A 49 9.60 18.27 -2.33
N ARG A 50 10.59 17.49 -1.87
CA ARG A 50 10.76 16.12 -2.34
C ARG A 50 9.72 15.14 -1.80
N TRP A 51 9.28 15.36 -0.58
CA TRP A 51 8.05 14.74 -0.13
C TRP A 51 6.89 15.52 -0.75
N PRO A 52 6.04 14.91 -1.61
CA PRO A 52 5.09 15.70 -2.41
C PRO A 52 3.84 16.13 -1.63
N PHE A 53 3.54 15.51 -0.49
CA PHE A 53 2.25 15.69 0.20
C PHE A 53 2.33 16.79 1.28
N TYR A 54 1.51 17.82 1.12
CA TYR A 54 1.50 19.00 1.98
C TYR A 54 0.12 19.25 2.56
N ARG A 55 0.08 19.80 3.77
CA ARG A 55 -1.12 20.33 4.44
C ARG A 55 -0.77 21.70 5.00
N ASN A 56 -1.61 22.70 4.76
CA ASN A 56 -1.41 24.07 5.26
C ASN A 56 -0.01 24.63 4.93
N GLY A 57 0.48 24.37 3.71
CA GLY A 57 1.78 24.85 3.24
C GLY A 57 3.00 24.14 3.83
N ARG A 58 2.83 23.03 4.57
CA ARG A 58 3.93 22.26 5.18
C ARG A 58 3.89 20.78 4.76
N PRO A 59 5.05 20.10 4.69
CA PRO A 59 5.10 18.65 4.50
C PRO A 59 4.21 17.94 5.55
N ALA A 60 3.34 17.04 5.09
CA ALA A 60 2.36 16.38 5.94
C ALA A 60 2.56 14.87 5.97
N ALA A 61 2.32 14.24 7.11
CA ALA A 61 2.19 12.80 7.17
C ALA A 61 0.95 12.35 6.40
N VAL A 62 1.04 11.22 5.70
CA VAL A 62 -0.11 10.60 5.02
C VAL A 62 -0.22 9.14 5.39
N ARG A 63 -1.46 8.66 5.49
CA ARG A 63 -1.76 7.24 5.53
C ARG A 63 -1.93 6.75 4.10
N LEU A 64 -1.20 5.70 3.75
CA LEU A 64 -1.22 5.11 2.42
C LEU A 64 -1.90 3.75 2.48
N SER A 65 -2.96 3.58 1.71
CA SER A 65 -3.74 2.34 1.62
C SER A 65 -3.51 1.62 0.30
N PRO A 66 -3.56 0.28 0.28
CA PRO A 66 -3.64 -0.44 -1.00
C PRO A 66 -4.81 0.06 -1.83
N ASP A 67 -4.60 0.17 -3.15
CA ASP A 67 -5.60 0.61 -4.12
C ASP A 67 -6.75 -0.37 -4.38
N VAL A 68 -6.65 -1.57 -3.83
CA VAL A 68 -7.63 -2.65 -3.98
C VAL A 68 -8.83 -2.54 -3.04
N ALA A 69 -8.78 -1.68 -2.02
CA ALA A 69 -9.89 -1.49 -1.09
C ALA A 69 -9.92 -0.06 -0.52
N TYR A 70 -11.08 0.60 -0.66
CA TYR A 70 -11.38 1.79 0.14
C TYR A 70 -11.49 1.38 1.61
N SER A 71 -10.75 2.04 2.49
CA SER A 71 -10.58 1.63 3.89
C SER A 71 -10.00 0.23 4.06
N ALA A 72 -8.71 0.06 3.73
CA ALA A 72 -7.98 -1.14 4.07
C ALA A 72 -7.95 -1.41 5.60
N TRP A 73 -7.62 -2.63 5.99
CA TRP A 73 -7.46 -2.96 7.41
C TRP A 73 -6.20 -2.30 7.96
N HIS A 74 -6.15 -2.02 9.27
CA HIS A 74 -5.01 -1.32 9.91
C HIS A 74 -3.64 -1.93 9.53
N VAL A 75 -3.61 -3.25 9.34
CA VAL A 75 -2.43 -4.04 8.96
C VAL A 75 -1.90 -3.76 7.54
N HIS A 76 -2.70 -3.13 6.69
CA HIS A 76 -2.40 -2.93 5.28
C HIS A 76 -1.95 -1.51 4.96
N TYR A 77 -2.17 -0.55 5.86
CA TYR A 77 -1.68 0.81 5.66
C TYR A 77 -0.18 0.93 5.94
N VAL A 78 0.41 1.95 5.32
CA VAL A 78 1.69 2.52 5.75
C VAL A 78 1.43 3.95 6.18
N LEU A 79 1.83 4.30 7.39
CA LEU A 79 1.91 5.69 7.82
C LEU A 79 3.27 6.23 7.37
N ALA A 80 3.26 7.23 6.49
CA ALA A 80 4.46 7.85 5.95
C ALA A 80 4.55 9.29 6.43
N SER A 81 5.62 9.61 7.16
CA SER A 81 5.83 10.90 7.80
C SER A 81 7.15 11.52 7.35
N PRO A 82 7.18 12.81 6.94
CA PRO A 82 8.44 13.48 6.64
C PRO A 82 9.32 13.55 7.91
N ALA A 83 10.57 13.10 7.78
CA ALA A 83 11.56 13.06 8.87
C ALA A 83 12.76 13.98 8.61
N GLY A 84 12.71 14.75 7.53
CA GLY A 84 13.75 15.68 7.09
C GLY A 84 13.42 16.22 5.70
N PHE A 85 14.37 16.91 5.06
CA PHE A 85 14.16 17.48 3.72
C PHE A 85 13.93 16.39 2.65
N ASP A 86 14.77 15.35 2.68
CA ASP A 86 14.75 14.23 1.73
C ASP A 86 14.53 12.87 2.40
N GLN A 87 14.02 12.88 3.64
CA GLN A 87 13.86 11.66 4.45
C GLN A 87 12.41 11.47 4.85
N VAL A 88 11.91 10.25 4.73
CA VAL A 88 10.56 9.86 5.15
C VAL A 88 10.67 8.65 6.08
N GLN A 89 10.03 8.73 7.23
CA GLN A 89 9.85 7.58 8.12
C GLN A 89 8.55 6.86 7.75
N LEU A 90 8.63 5.54 7.66
CA LEU A 90 7.50 4.66 7.42
C LEU A 90 7.24 3.83 8.67
N LEU A 91 5.99 3.82 9.13
CA LEU A 91 5.47 2.85 10.09
C LEU A 91 4.51 1.92 9.35
N MET A 92 4.77 0.62 9.43
CA MET A 92 3.96 -0.40 8.77
C MET A 92 3.80 -1.62 9.66
N HIS A 93 2.77 -2.42 9.39
CA HIS A 93 2.58 -3.71 10.07
C HIS A 93 2.98 -4.85 9.13
N CYS A 94 3.77 -5.79 9.63
CA CYS A 94 4.20 -6.98 8.91
C CYS A 94 3.70 -8.22 9.66
N HIS A 95 3.36 -9.27 8.91
CA HIS A 95 2.97 -10.53 9.51
C HIS A 95 4.21 -11.25 10.03
N ASP A 96 4.17 -11.78 11.25
CA ASP A 96 5.25 -12.57 11.83
C ASP A 96 4.85 -14.05 11.91
N ASP A 97 5.35 -14.83 10.96
CA ASP A 97 5.11 -16.28 10.87
C ASP A 97 5.76 -17.05 12.03
N THR A 98 6.72 -16.46 12.75
CA THR A 98 7.50 -17.16 13.79
C THR A 98 6.79 -17.22 15.14
N ILE A 99 5.84 -16.31 15.40
CA ILE A 99 5.12 -16.21 16.66
C ILE A 99 3.61 -16.18 16.41
N GLY A 100 3.10 -17.19 15.69
CA GLY A 100 1.66 -17.47 15.53
C GLY A 100 0.82 -16.27 15.11
N SER A 101 0.69 -16.01 13.80
CA SER A 101 -0.17 -14.97 13.20
C SER A 101 -0.19 -13.61 13.91
N ARG A 102 0.93 -13.20 14.50
CA ARG A 102 1.07 -11.89 15.13
C ARG A 102 1.48 -10.85 14.10
N MET A 103 1.08 -9.62 14.36
CA MET A 103 1.52 -8.46 13.59
C MET A 103 2.66 -7.78 14.32
N ALA A 104 3.77 -7.57 13.63
CA ALA A 104 4.88 -6.76 14.11
C ALA A 104 4.80 -5.35 13.50
N SER A 105 4.93 -4.33 14.34
CA SER A 105 5.16 -2.96 13.85
C SER A 105 6.61 -2.81 13.43
N VAL A 106 6.82 -2.44 12.17
CA VAL A 106 8.15 -2.27 11.58
C VAL A 106 8.32 -0.83 11.12
N TYR A 107 9.50 -0.28 11.40
CA TYR A 107 9.93 1.02 10.89
C TYR A 107 10.87 0.83 9.71
N ALA A 108 10.68 1.67 8.69
CA ALA A 108 11.59 1.79 7.55
C ALA A 108 11.79 3.27 7.23
N HIS A 109 12.81 3.57 6.42
CA HIS A 109 13.09 4.92 5.96
C HIS A 109 13.19 4.95 4.43
N LEU A 110 12.76 6.07 3.85
CA LEU A 110 13.03 6.41 2.46
C LEU A 110 14.05 7.55 2.42
N ASP A 111 15.12 7.35 1.67
CA ASP A 111 15.99 8.43 1.20
C ASP A 111 15.49 8.84 -0.19
N LEU A 112 14.79 9.97 -0.26
CA LEU A 112 14.20 10.49 -1.50
C LEU A 112 15.24 11.10 -2.43
N ALA A 113 16.37 11.58 -1.90
CA ALA A 113 17.46 12.10 -2.71
C ALA A 113 18.14 10.97 -3.51
N ARG A 114 18.35 9.82 -2.87
CA ARG A 114 18.97 8.63 -3.47
C ARG A 114 17.97 7.59 -3.99
N ARG A 115 16.66 7.85 -3.86
CA ARG A 115 15.58 6.93 -4.24
C ARG A 115 15.78 5.53 -3.65
N ARG A 116 16.09 5.48 -2.36
CA ARG A 116 16.48 4.24 -1.65
C ARG A 116 15.55 3.94 -0.49
N VAL A 117 15.24 2.66 -0.35
CA VAL A 117 14.60 2.08 0.83
C VAL A 117 15.67 1.63 1.82
N VAL A 118 15.50 1.97 3.10
CA VAL A 118 16.35 1.53 4.21
C VAL A 118 15.48 0.83 5.24
N VAL A 119 15.83 -0.42 5.55
CA VAL A 119 15.15 -1.26 6.53
C VAL A 119 16.20 -1.77 7.51
N ALA A 120 15.85 -1.91 8.80
CA ALA A 120 16.77 -2.34 9.83
C ALA A 120 17.28 -3.78 9.61
N GLU A 121 18.60 -3.98 9.76
CA GLU A 121 19.26 -5.28 9.65
C GLU A 121 19.00 -6.20 10.86
N ALA A 122 18.44 -5.66 11.95
CA ALA A 122 18.08 -6.47 13.11
C ALA A 122 16.77 -7.28 12.92
N LEU A 123 16.00 -7.00 11.86
CA LEU A 123 14.76 -7.74 11.57
C LEU A 123 15.07 -9.14 11.01
N THR A 124 14.19 -10.10 11.29
CA THR A 124 14.19 -11.41 10.64
C THR A 124 14.04 -11.25 9.12
N ASP A 125 14.58 -12.19 8.34
CA ASP A 125 14.54 -12.13 6.87
C ASP A 125 13.11 -11.98 6.34
N HIS A 126 12.16 -12.67 6.96
CA HIS A 126 10.75 -12.59 6.61
C HIS A 126 10.16 -11.19 6.82
N LEU A 127 10.35 -10.60 8.01
CA LEU A 127 9.88 -9.23 8.30
C LEU A 127 10.59 -8.20 7.42
N ARG A 128 11.90 -8.36 7.19
CA ARG A 128 12.69 -7.48 6.33
C ARG A 128 12.19 -7.51 4.90
N TRP A 129 11.91 -8.70 4.35
CA TRP A 129 11.37 -8.86 3.00
C TRP A 129 10.01 -8.15 2.85
N GLN A 130 9.08 -8.36 3.79
CA GLN A 130 7.79 -7.68 3.77
C GLN A 130 7.94 -6.17 3.84
N ALA A 131 8.74 -5.68 4.80
CA ALA A 131 8.94 -4.25 5.01
C ALA A 131 9.60 -3.59 3.80
N ALA A 132 10.61 -4.24 3.21
CA ALA A 132 11.26 -3.75 1.99
C ALA A 132 10.28 -3.69 0.80
N GLY A 133 9.43 -4.71 0.64
CA GLY A 133 8.40 -4.73 -0.41
C GLY A 133 7.36 -3.62 -0.24
N LYS A 134 6.84 -3.42 0.98
CA LYS A 134 5.91 -2.31 1.26
C LYS A 134 6.57 -0.95 1.06
N ALA A 135 7.76 -0.75 1.62
CA ALA A 135 8.51 0.50 1.47
C ALA A 135 8.84 0.83 0.01
N ARG A 136 9.18 -0.18 -0.81
CA ARG A 136 9.40 0.01 -2.25
C ARG A 136 8.15 0.53 -2.95
N ARG A 137 6.99 -0.07 -2.69
CA ARG A 137 5.71 0.41 -3.26
C ARG A 137 5.37 1.83 -2.82
N VAL A 138 5.69 2.21 -1.59
CA VAL A 138 5.52 3.60 -1.14
C VAL A 138 6.44 4.53 -1.92
N LEU A 139 7.69 4.15 -2.16
CA LEU A 139 8.60 4.95 -2.99
C LEU A 139 8.09 5.08 -4.43
N ASP A 140 7.62 3.99 -5.03
CA ASP A 140 7.05 4.00 -6.38
C ASP A 140 5.80 4.91 -6.44
N TYR A 141 4.98 4.91 -5.39
CA TYR A 141 3.84 5.83 -5.26
C TYR A 141 4.26 7.29 -5.15
N VAL A 142 5.29 7.60 -4.35
CA VAL A 142 5.86 8.94 -4.25
C VAL A 142 6.35 9.40 -5.62
N ASP A 143 7.02 8.53 -6.37
CA ASP A 143 7.49 8.83 -7.72
C ASP A 143 6.35 9.13 -8.70
N ALA A 144 5.27 8.35 -8.64
CA ALA A 144 4.06 8.61 -9.42
C ALA A 144 3.43 9.96 -9.03
N ALA A 145 3.34 10.26 -7.74
CA ALA A 145 2.80 11.53 -7.24
C ALA A 145 3.61 12.76 -7.71
N TYR A 146 4.92 12.62 -7.87
CA TYR A 146 5.73 13.69 -8.48
C TYR A 146 5.40 13.95 -9.94
N ALA A 147 5.21 12.89 -10.73
CA ALA A 147 4.81 13.03 -12.12
C ALA A 147 3.42 13.67 -12.22
N ASP A 148 2.50 13.22 -11.36
CA ASP A 148 1.14 13.73 -11.25
C ASP A 148 1.09 15.22 -10.88
N ARG A 149 1.95 15.67 -9.95
CA ARG A 149 2.10 17.07 -9.54
C ARG A 149 2.39 18.03 -10.71
N LEU A 150 3.00 17.55 -11.79
CA LEU A 150 3.28 18.38 -12.96
C LEU A 150 2.02 18.75 -13.74
N VAL A 151 0.94 17.99 -13.54
CA VAL A 151 -0.33 18.13 -14.27
C VAL A 151 -1.47 18.55 -13.34
N HIS A 152 -1.43 18.11 -12.09
CA HIS A 152 -2.47 18.33 -11.09
C HIS A 152 -1.90 19.01 -9.84
N ASN A 153 -2.71 19.80 -9.15
CA ASN A 153 -2.31 20.49 -7.91
C ASN A 153 -2.62 19.69 -6.63
N ARG A 154 -3.40 18.60 -6.74
CA ARG A 154 -3.79 17.74 -5.62
C ARG A 154 -3.79 16.27 -6.05
N PRO A 155 -3.46 15.35 -5.14
CA PRO A 155 -3.57 13.92 -5.39
C PRO A 155 -5.02 13.47 -5.47
N VAL A 156 -5.28 12.41 -6.26
CA VAL A 156 -6.53 11.66 -6.19
C VAL A 156 -6.50 10.76 -4.96
N THR A 157 -7.45 10.96 -4.05
CA THR A 157 -7.56 10.16 -2.82
C THR A 157 -8.36 8.87 -3.05
N ALA A 158 -8.23 7.91 -2.14
CA ALA A 158 -9.01 6.68 -2.18
C ALA A 158 -10.53 6.96 -2.10
N GLU A 159 -10.92 7.97 -1.33
CA GLU A 159 -12.31 8.42 -1.21
C GLU A 159 -12.85 8.97 -2.53
N MET A 160 -12.09 9.83 -3.21
CA MET A 160 -12.48 10.38 -4.52
C MET A 160 -12.69 9.28 -5.56
N ARG A 161 -11.82 8.24 -5.55
CA ARG A 161 -11.95 7.10 -6.46
C ARG A 161 -13.16 6.23 -6.13
N ALA A 162 -13.43 6.00 -4.84
CA ALA A 162 -14.60 5.25 -4.40
C ALA A 162 -15.90 5.95 -4.82
N ALA A 163 -15.99 7.27 -4.60
CA ALA A 163 -17.13 8.09 -5.01
C ALA A 163 -17.36 8.03 -6.54
N ALA A 164 -16.30 8.19 -7.34
CA ALA A 164 -16.39 8.12 -8.80
C ALA A 164 -16.84 6.74 -9.32
N THR A 165 -16.40 5.67 -8.65
CA THR A 165 -16.84 4.29 -8.98
C THR A 165 -18.32 4.11 -8.67
N ALA A 166 -18.77 4.57 -7.49
CA ALA A 166 -20.18 4.46 -7.09
C ALA A 166 -21.10 5.16 -8.10
N THR A 167 -20.76 6.37 -8.56
CA THR A 167 -21.56 7.10 -9.55
C THR A 167 -21.77 6.31 -10.86
N ARG A 168 -20.78 5.54 -11.32
CA ARG A 168 -20.89 4.73 -12.55
C ARG A 168 -21.78 3.51 -12.42
N THR A 169 -22.02 3.02 -11.21
CA THR A 169 -22.85 1.83 -10.98
C THR A 169 -24.34 2.15 -11.00
N TYR A 170 -24.73 3.43 -10.88
CA TYR A 170 -26.13 3.87 -10.80
C TYR A 170 -26.66 4.54 -12.08
N THR A 171 -25.90 4.54 -13.17
CA THR A 171 -26.29 5.06 -14.50
C THR A 171 -26.45 3.92 -15.49
#